data_AF-X1MUB2-F1
#
_entry.id   AF-X1MUB2-F1
#
_cell.length_a   1.000
_cell.length_b   1.000
_cell.length_c   1.000
_cell.angle_alpha   90.00
_cell.angle_beta   90.00
_cell.angle_gamma   90.00
#
_symmetry.space_group_name_H-M   'P 1'
#
loop_
_entity.id
_entity.type
_entity.pdbx_description
1 polymer ?
#
loop_
_entity_poly.entity_id
_entity_poly.type
_entity_poly.pdbx_seq_one_letter_code
_entity_poly.pdbx_strand_id
1 'polypeptide(L)' 'MTGIVLAGGKSQRMGEGKASLKIGGKQVIELILEKLRVTFDNVLIVG' A
#
# COMPACT_ATOMS: atom_id res chain seq x y z
N MET A 1 5.84 -16.18 7.31
CA MET A 1 6.52 -15.41 6.24
C MET A 1 5.99 -13.98 6.28
N THR A 2 6.81 -12.96 5.97
CA THR A 2 6.39 -11.55 6.07
C THR A 2 6.20 -10.95 4.68
N GLY A 3 5.04 -10.35 4.42
CA GLY A 3 4.77 -9.57 3.21
C GLY A 3 5.34 -8.16 3.33
N ILE A 4 5.89 -7.60 2.25
CA ILE A 4 6.46 -6.25 2.25
C ILE A 4 5.73 -5.40 1.20
N VAL A 5 5.24 -4.23 1.62
CA VAL A 5 4.67 -3.21 0.74
C VAL A 5 5.63 -2.04 0.62
N LEU A 6 6.15 -1.80 -0.59
CA LEU A 6 6.98 -0.63 -0.88
C LEU A 6 6.07 0.56 -1.23
N ALA A 7 5.76 1.38 -0.23
CA ALA A 7 4.92 2.57 -0.35
C ALA A 7 5.74 3.88 -0.55
N GLY A 8 7.05 3.74 -0.72
CA GLY A 8 8.03 4.83 -0.78
C GLY A 8 8.48 5.30 -2.17
N GLY A 9 9.17 6.44 -2.19
CA GLY A 9 9.79 7.04 -3.39
C GLY A 9 9.21 8.41 -3.78
N LYS A 10 9.92 9.16 -4.65
CA LYS A 10 9.50 10.49 -5.13
C LYS A 10 8.24 10.40 -6.00
N SER A 11 7.07 10.45 -5.38
CA SER A 11 5.78 10.60 -6.06
C SER A 11 5.54 12.04 -6.51
N GLN A 12 6.36 12.55 -7.45
CA GLN A 12 6.20 13.91 -8.01
C GLN A 12 5.01 14.05 -8.97
N ARG A 13 4.45 12.95 -9.46
CA ARG A 13 3.41 12.96 -10.51
C ARG A 13 1.96 13.05 -9.96
N MET A 14 1.75 12.90 -8.65
CA MET A 14 0.41 12.73 -8.06
C MET A 14 0.10 13.66 -6.87
N GLY A 15 0.98 14.59 -6.51
CA GLY A 15 0.70 15.66 -5.52
C GLY A 15 0.64 15.22 -4.06
N GLU A 16 -0.14 14.18 -3.74
CA GLU A 16 -0.20 13.50 -2.44
C GLU A 16 0.36 12.08 -2.58
N GLY A 17 0.98 11.54 -1.53
CA GLY A 17 1.59 10.21 -1.57
C GLY A 17 0.64 9.15 -2.15
N LYS A 18 1.09 8.40 -3.16
CA LYS A 18 0.26 7.42 -3.90
C LYS A 18 -0.50 6.43 -3.01
N ALA A 19 0.04 6.12 -1.83
CA ALA A 19 -0.60 5.22 -0.86
C ALA A 19 -1.97 5.73 -0.37
N SER A 20 -2.15 7.06 -0.34
CA SER A 20 -3.38 7.74 0.10
C SER A 20 -4.41 7.94 -1.02
N LEU A 21 -4.06 7.63 -2.28
CA LEU A 21 -4.99 7.72 -3.39
C LEU A 21 -6.15 6.74 -3.21
N LYS A 22 -7.35 7.17 -3.58
CA LYS A 22 -8.56 6.35 -3.51
C LYS A 22 -8.90 5.76 -4.87
N ILE A 23 -9.06 4.45 -4.95
CA ILE A 23 -9.63 3.75 -6.10
C ILE A 23 -10.95 3.12 -5.64
N GLY A 24 -12.06 3.47 -6.29
CA GLY A 24 -13.38 2.98 -5.88
C GLY A 24 -13.77 3.35 -4.45
N GLY A 25 -13.31 4.51 -3.95
CA GLY A 25 -13.57 4.99 -2.59
C GLY A 25 -12.64 4.45 -1.50
N LYS A 26 -11.74 3.51 -1.84
CA LYS A 26 -10.85 2.83 -0.90
C LYS A 26 -9.39 3.20 -1.14
N GLN A 27 -8.58 3.32 -0.08
CA GLN A 27 -7.17 3.68 -0.27
C GLN A 27 -6.42 2.54 -0.98
N VAL A 28 -5.52 2.87 -1.90
CA VAL A 28 -4.73 1.85 -2.62
C VAL A 28 -3.96 0.95 -1.63
N ILE A 29 -3.43 1.53 -0.56
CA ILE A 29 -2.74 0.75 0.47
C ILE A 29 -3.66 -0.26 1.17
N GLU A 30 -4.93 0.09 1.41
CA GLU A 30 -5.92 -0.82 2.01
C GLU A 30 -6.21 -2.00 1.09
N LEU A 31 -6.39 -1.73 -0.21
CA LEU A 31 -6.60 -2.77 -1.23
C LEU A 31 -5.44 -3.77 -1.27
N ILE A 32 -4.19 -3.29 -1.16
CA ILE A 32 -3.00 -4.14 -1.13
C ILE A 32 -2.94 -4.97 0.15
N LEU A 33 -3.19 -4.36 1.31
CA LEU A 33 -3.17 -5.05 2.61
C LEU A 33 -4.21 -6.18 2.68
N GLU A 34 -5.41 -5.97 2.12
CA GLU A 34 -6.45 -7.00 2.07
C GLU A 34 -6.01 -8.24 1.29
N LYS A 35 -5.23 -8.06 0.23
CA LYS A 35 -4.70 -9.20 -0.55
C LYS A 35 -3.54 -9.89 0.17
N LEU A 36 -2.65 -9.13 0.80
CA LEU A 36 -1.48 -9.70 1.47
C LEU A 36 -1.85 -10.46 2.76
N ARG A 37 -2.85 -10.00 3.52
CA ARG A 37 -3.29 -10.68 4.75
C ARG A 37 -3.89 -12.07 4.53
N VAL A 38 -4.26 -12.42 3.31
CA VAL A 38 -4.71 -13.80 2.98
C VAL A 38 -3.53 -14.78 2.98
N THR A 39 -2.32 -14.28 2.71
CA THR A 39 -1.12 -15.12 2.49
C THR A 39 -0.05 -14.92 3.55
N PHE A 40 -0.04 -13.77 4.22
CA PHE A 40 0.99 -13.39 5.19
C PHE A 40 0.37 -12.95 6.51
N ASP A 41 0.78 -13.61 7.60
CA ASP A 41 0.35 -13.25 8.96
C ASP A 41 0.90 -11.87 9.39
N ASN A 42 2.04 -11.48 8.83
CA ASN A 42 2.70 -10.21 9.10
C ASN A 42 2.94 -9.45 7.79
N VAL A 43 2.59 -8.16 7.78
CA VAL A 43 2.82 -7.27 6.64
C VAL A 43 3.53 -6.01 7.11
N LEU A 44 4.66 -5.68 6.48
CA LEU A 44 5.46 -4.49 6.74
C LEU A 44 5.29 -3.49 5.60
N ILE A 45 5.07 -2.21 5.92
CA ILE A 45 5.02 -1.13 4.94
C ILE A 45 6.33 -0.35 5.04
N VAL A 46 7.02 -0.18 3.91
CA VAL A 46 8.29 0.55 3.79
C VAL A 46 8.05 1.78 2.92
N GLY A 47 8.29 2.97 3.48
CA GLY A 47 8.20 4.27 2.81
C GLY A 47 9.52 4.76 2.23
#